data_AF-A0A957TBX0-F1
#
_entry.id   AF-A0A957TBX0-F1
#
_cell.length_a   1.000
_cell.length_b   1.000
_cell.length_c   1.000
_cell.angle_alpha   90.00
_cell.angle_beta   90.00
_cell.angle_gamma   90.00
#
_symmetry.space_group_name_H-M   'P 1'
#
loop_
_entity.id
_entity.type
_entity.pdbx_description
1 polymer ?
#
loop_
_entity_poly.entity_id
_entity_poly.type
_entity_poly.pdbx_seq_one_letter_code
_entity_poly.pdbx_strand_id
1 'polypeptide(L)'
;MKISPLDRVLLLITGILAAYQVAVGINGFESVPIIAYTIAFGVLLVAGLLLIILGFDVLDSPVVVIVSTIIPLSLSLGLVWQHASFGTSYLIFAIIGFAAVTLTRSIHTPGKTPTIVLAFVHGIAGMTIFLLPIITSMQGKAHPFFSLVGIGGALIGIGGLLLSFLKTGRPILSRETILKVLPSLLLLMTICFVTGFKYG
;
A
#
# COMPACT_ATOMS: atom_id res chain seq x y z
N MET A 1 9.53 4.60 -19.47
CA MET A 1 8.82 3.64 -20.35
C MET A 1 7.44 4.22 -20.62
N LYS A 2 6.98 4.26 -21.88
CA LYS A 2 5.61 4.74 -22.16
C LYS A 2 4.60 3.72 -21.64
N ILE A 3 3.49 4.22 -21.07
CA ILE A 3 2.39 3.38 -20.62
C ILE A 3 1.68 2.76 -21.84
N SER A 4 1.44 1.44 -21.81
CA SER A 4 0.73 0.73 -22.87
C SER A 4 -0.80 0.79 -22.67
N PRO A 5 -1.61 0.49 -23.70
CA PRO A 5 -3.06 0.37 -23.54
C PRO A 5 -3.46 -0.70 -22.52
N LEU A 6 -2.75 -1.82 -22.47
CA LEU A 6 -2.98 -2.88 -21.48
C LEU A 6 -2.73 -2.37 -20.06
N ASP A 7 -1.63 -1.66 -19.83
CA ASP A 7 -1.31 -1.08 -18.52
C ASP A 7 -2.44 -0.16 -18.03
N ARG A 8 -2.99 0.67 -18.94
CA ARG A 8 -4.12 1.56 -18.63
C ARG A 8 -5.37 0.77 -18.23
N VAL A 9 -5.68 -0.31 -18.94
CA VAL A 9 -6.82 -1.18 -18.61
C VAL A 9 -6.62 -1.82 -17.24
N LEU A 10 -5.44 -2.36 -16.95
CA LEU A 10 -5.12 -2.99 -15.67
C LEU A 10 -5.23 -1.99 -14.50
N LEU A 11 -4.70 -0.77 -14.68
CA LEU A 11 -4.80 0.31 -13.70
C LEU A 11 -6.24 0.81 -13.53
N LEU A 12 -7.04 0.83 -14.60
CA LEU A 12 -8.45 1.22 -14.53
C LEU A 12 -9.24 0.20 -13.71
N ILE A 13 -9.03 -1.11 -13.95
CA ILE A 13 -9.67 -2.18 -13.16
C ILE A 13 -9.22 -2.09 -11.69
N THR A 14 -7.94 -1.83 -11.45
CA THR A 14 -7.40 -1.58 -10.10
C THR A 14 -8.16 -0.44 -9.43
N GLY A 15 -8.35 0.68 -10.14
CA GLY A 15 -9.10 1.84 -9.65
C GLY A 15 -10.56 1.50 -9.36
N ILE A 16 -11.24 0.77 -10.24
CA ILE A 16 -12.64 0.35 -10.04
C ILE A 16 -12.78 -0.52 -8.78
N LEU A 17 -11.86 -1.47 -8.58
CA LEU A 17 -11.87 -2.32 -7.37
C LEU A 17 -11.57 -1.53 -6.10
N ALA A 18 -10.65 -0.56 -6.16
CA ALA A 18 -10.39 0.35 -5.06
C ALA A 18 -11.62 1.24 -4.76
N ALA A 19 -12.31 1.73 -5.78
CA ALA A 19 -13.55 2.49 -5.65
C ALA A 19 -14.68 1.64 -5.03
N TYR A 20 -14.77 0.35 -5.40
CA TYR A 20 -15.69 -0.59 -4.75
C TYR A 20 -15.41 -0.70 -3.24
N GLN A 21 -14.13 -0.84 -2.84
CA GLN A 21 -13.78 -0.89 -1.42
C GLN A 21 -14.18 0.37 -0.67
N VAL A 22 -13.96 1.55 -1.28
CA VAL A 22 -14.34 2.84 -0.69
C VAL A 22 -15.87 2.97 -0.57
N ALA A 23 -16.61 2.58 -1.61
CA ALA A 23 -18.05 2.84 -1.67
C ALA A 23 -18.87 1.88 -0.81
N VAL A 24 -18.53 0.59 -0.81
CA VAL A 24 -19.36 -0.45 -0.18
C VAL A 24 -18.58 -1.60 0.44
N GLY A 25 -17.34 -1.85 -0.01
CA GLY A 25 -16.62 -3.08 0.32
C GLY A 25 -16.14 -3.20 1.78
N ILE A 26 -16.25 -2.13 2.55
CA ILE A 26 -15.89 -2.07 3.99
C ILE A 26 -17.09 -1.65 4.87
N ASN A 27 -18.30 -1.66 4.31
CA ASN A 27 -19.51 -1.36 5.09
C ASN A 27 -19.69 -2.41 6.18
N GLY A 28 -20.05 -1.96 7.38
CA GLY A 28 -20.24 -2.83 8.54
C GLY A 28 -19.03 -2.95 9.47
N PHE A 29 -17.88 -2.39 9.10
CA PHE A 29 -16.76 -2.21 10.04
C PHE A 29 -17.01 -1.03 10.99
N GLU A 30 -16.21 -0.96 12.05
CA GLU A 30 -16.19 0.20 12.94
C GLU A 30 -15.71 1.47 12.21
N SER A 31 -16.05 2.63 12.77
CA SER A 31 -15.77 3.94 12.15
C SER A 31 -14.29 4.16 11.82
N VAL A 32 -13.37 3.77 12.71
CA VAL A 32 -11.92 3.99 12.49
C VAL A 32 -11.38 3.12 11.34
N PRO A 33 -11.63 1.79 11.30
CA PRO A 33 -11.32 0.97 10.12
C PRO A 33 -11.94 1.48 8.83
N ILE A 34 -13.22 1.92 8.83
CA ILE A 34 -13.86 2.49 7.63
C ILE A 34 -13.08 3.69 7.12
N ILE A 35 -12.74 4.64 7.99
CA ILE A 35 -11.96 5.82 7.62
C ILE A 35 -10.58 5.41 7.09
N ALA A 36 -9.89 4.51 7.79
CA ALA A 36 -8.54 4.09 7.46
C ALA A 36 -8.47 3.39 6.10
N TYR A 37 -9.38 2.44 5.83
CA TYR A 37 -9.44 1.76 4.54
C TYR A 37 -9.94 2.67 3.41
N THR A 38 -10.89 3.56 3.69
CA THR A 38 -11.33 4.56 2.70
C THR A 38 -10.15 5.42 2.25
N ILE A 39 -9.31 5.87 3.18
CA ILE A 39 -8.11 6.64 2.86
C ILE A 39 -7.12 5.79 2.05
N ALA A 40 -6.84 4.55 2.46
CA ALA A 40 -5.88 3.68 1.76
C ALA A 40 -6.31 3.37 0.32
N PHE A 41 -7.56 2.91 0.12
CA PHE A 41 -8.09 2.58 -1.20
C PHE A 41 -8.39 3.82 -2.03
N GLY A 42 -8.79 4.94 -1.40
CA GLY A 42 -8.97 6.22 -2.07
C GLY A 42 -7.66 6.74 -2.66
N VAL A 43 -6.56 6.67 -1.92
CA VAL A 43 -5.23 7.03 -2.44
C VAL A 43 -4.78 6.08 -3.55
N LEU A 44 -5.06 4.77 -3.42
CA LEU A 44 -4.78 3.80 -4.49
C LEU A 44 -5.55 4.11 -5.79
N LEU A 45 -6.84 4.46 -5.68
CA LEU A 45 -7.66 4.89 -6.81
C LEU A 45 -7.06 6.12 -7.49
N VAL A 46 -6.76 7.17 -6.72
CA VAL A 46 -6.17 8.41 -7.25
C VAL A 46 -4.82 8.11 -7.90
N ALA A 47 -3.97 7.29 -7.27
CA ALA A 47 -2.68 6.90 -7.84
C ALA A 47 -2.83 6.15 -9.17
N GLY A 48 -3.77 5.21 -9.26
CA GLY A 48 -4.08 4.48 -10.50
C GLY A 48 -4.50 5.43 -11.64
N LEU A 49 -5.40 6.38 -11.35
CA LEU A 49 -5.84 7.38 -12.32
C LEU A 49 -4.71 8.32 -12.76
N LEU A 50 -3.89 8.79 -11.81
CA LEU A 50 -2.73 9.63 -12.12
C LEU A 50 -1.72 8.89 -13.00
N LEU A 51 -1.48 7.61 -12.78
CA LEU A 51 -0.60 6.80 -13.64
C LEU A 51 -1.18 6.63 -15.06
N ILE A 52 -2.49 6.51 -15.21
CA ILE A 52 -3.13 6.45 -16.53
C ILE A 52 -2.93 7.76 -17.31
N ILE A 53 -3.11 8.90 -16.63
CA ILE A 53 -3.09 10.23 -17.24
C ILE A 53 -1.64 10.71 -17.49
N LEU A 54 -0.78 10.62 -16.46
CA LEU A 54 0.57 11.19 -16.45
C LEU A 54 1.66 10.16 -16.83
N GLY A 55 1.33 8.87 -16.87
CA GLY A 55 2.30 7.80 -17.12
C GLY A 55 3.19 7.49 -15.92
N PHE A 56 4.18 6.61 -16.13
CA PHE A 56 5.07 6.13 -15.06
C PHE A 56 6.09 7.16 -14.57
N ASP A 57 6.31 8.25 -15.31
CA ASP A 57 7.32 9.26 -14.96
C ASP A 57 6.95 10.00 -13.66
N VAL A 58 5.66 10.03 -13.30
CA VAL A 58 5.19 10.61 -12.03
C VAL A 58 5.77 9.90 -10.80
N LEU A 59 6.13 8.60 -10.93
CA LEU A 59 6.67 7.78 -9.82
C LEU A 59 8.03 8.25 -9.31
N ASP A 60 8.74 9.07 -10.08
CA ASP A 60 10.04 9.63 -9.68
C ASP A 60 9.88 10.83 -8.72
N SER A 61 8.66 11.37 -8.58
CA SER A 61 8.40 12.52 -7.72
C SER A 61 8.48 12.17 -6.22
N PRO A 62 9.19 12.98 -5.40
CA PRO A 62 9.15 12.86 -3.94
C PRO A 62 7.72 12.96 -3.36
N VAL A 63 6.84 13.72 -4.02
CA VAL A 63 5.44 13.85 -3.61
C VAL A 63 4.72 12.51 -3.72
N VAL A 64 5.00 11.71 -4.75
CA VAL A 64 4.42 10.37 -4.88
C VAL A 64 4.89 9.45 -3.75
N VAL A 65 6.13 9.58 -3.29
CA VAL A 65 6.60 8.81 -2.12
C VAL A 65 5.84 9.20 -0.85
N ILE A 66 5.59 10.49 -0.63
CA ILE A 66 4.82 10.98 0.52
C ILE A 66 3.38 10.47 0.42
N VAL A 67 2.70 10.70 -0.70
CA VAL A 67 1.30 10.29 -0.90
C VAL A 67 1.14 8.77 -0.82
N SER A 68 2.04 8.00 -1.44
CA SER A 68 1.99 6.52 -1.36
C SER A 68 2.25 5.97 0.03
N THR A 69 2.87 6.73 0.94
CA THR A 69 3.04 6.33 2.36
C THR A 69 1.72 6.26 3.12
N ILE A 70 0.71 6.99 2.64
CA ILE A 70 -0.64 6.97 3.22
C ILE A 70 -1.25 5.56 3.07
N ILE A 71 -1.03 4.89 1.93
CA ILE A 71 -1.62 3.57 1.64
C ILE A 71 -1.26 2.54 2.73
N PRO A 72 0.03 2.21 2.98
CA PRO A 72 0.37 1.18 3.96
C PRO A 72 0.03 1.62 5.39
N LEU A 73 0.20 2.89 5.76
CA LEU A 73 -0.10 3.36 7.12
C LEU A 73 -1.58 3.31 7.45
N SER A 74 -2.44 3.74 6.53
CA SER A 74 -3.89 3.70 6.74
C SER A 74 -4.41 2.27 6.67
N LEU A 75 -3.91 1.45 5.74
CA LEU A 75 -4.31 0.03 5.67
C LEU A 75 -3.89 -0.74 6.93
N SER A 76 -2.65 -0.56 7.40
CA SER A 76 -2.18 -1.25 8.59
C SER A 76 -2.85 -0.76 9.88
N LEU A 77 -3.19 0.54 9.97
CA LEU A 77 -3.97 1.09 11.07
C LEU A 77 -5.35 0.42 11.18
N GLY A 78 -6.08 0.30 10.08
CA GLY A 78 -7.39 -0.37 10.08
C GLY A 78 -7.28 -1.82 10.56
N LEU A 79 -6.26 -2.55 10.10
CA LEU A 79 -6.05 -3.95 10.46
C LEU A 79 -5.71 -4.11 11.95
N VAL A 80 -4.81 -3.27 12.47
CA VAL A 80 -4.45 -3.28 13.90
C VAL A 80 -5.65 -2.91 14.76
N TRP A 81 -6.47 -1.95 14.31
CA TRP A 81 -7.66 -1.54 15.05
C TRP A 81 -8.68 -2.69 15.18
N GLN A 82 -8.87 -3.47 14.11
CA GLN A 82 -9.83 -4.59 14.12
C GLN A 82 -9.32 -5.83 14.87
N HIS A 83 -8.02 -6.10 14.83
CA HIS A 83 -7.47 -7.40 15.24
C HIS A 83 -6.46 -7.33 16.39
N ALA A 84 -6.15 -6.15 16.91
CA ALA A 84 -5.21 -5.98 18.01
C ALA A 84 -5.68 -4.91 19.01
N SER A 85 -5.26 -5.05 20.26
CA SER A 85 -5.70 -4.19 21.37
C SER A 85 -5.00 -2.82 21.44
N PHE A 86 -4.00 -2.58 20.61
CA PHE A 86 -3.15 -1.38 20.66
C PHE A 86 -3.41 -0.39 19.51
N GLY A 87 -4.62 -0.38 18.94
CA GLY A 87 -5.02 0.51 17.84
C GLY A 87 -4.68 1.99 18.06
N THR A 88 -4.90 2.53 19.26
CA THR A 88 -4.56 3.93 19.60
C THR A 88 -3.06 4.20 19.53
N SER A 89 -2.23 3.30 20.09
CA SER A 89 -0.77 3.41 20.01
C SER A 89 -0.29 3.33 18.56
N TYR A 90 -0.95 2.51 17.74
CA TYR A 90 -0.64 2.40 16.32
C TYR A 90 -1.06 3.63 15.52
N LEU A 91 -2.17 4.29 15.87
CA LEU A 91 -2.57 5.58 15.30
C LEU A 91 -1.50 6.65 15.56
N ILE A 92 -0.97 6.71 16.79
CA ILE A 92 0.14 7.62 17.12
C ILE A 92 1.36 7.32 16.24
N PHE A 93 1.73 6.05 16.10
CA PHE A 93 2.79 5.62 15.19
C PHE A 93 2.53 6.06 13.74
N ALA A 94 1.30 5.88 13.23
CA ALA A 94 0.95 6.25 11.86
C ALA A 94 1.06 7.76 11.63
N ILE A 95 0.57 8.58 12.56
CA ILE A 95 0.66 10.04 12.47
C ILE A 95 2.11 10.52 12.54
N ILE A 96 2.87 10.07 13.54
CA ILE A 96 4.29 10.46 13.71
C ILE A 96 5.13 9.96 12.54
N GLY A 97 4.91 8.71 12.11
CA GLY A 97 5.61 8.11 10.98
C GLY A 97 5.34 8.85 9.67
N PHE A 98 4.09 9.19 9.39
CA PHE A 98 3.73 9.99 8.22
C PHE A 98 4.36 11.39 8.27
N ALA A 99 4.32 12.06 9.42
CA ALA A 99 4.95 13.36 9.61
C ALA A 99 6.47 13.29 9.40
N ALA A 100 7.15 12.26 9.94
CA ALA A 100 8.58 12.05 9.77
C ALA A 100 8.96 11.79 8.30
N VAL A 101 8.20 10.96 7.59
CA VAL A 101 8.40 10.72 6.15
C VAL A 101 8.20 12.01 5.35
N THR A 102 7.13 12.75 5.64
CA THR A 102 6.84 14.03 4.98
C THR A 102 7.98 15.03 5.19
N LEU A 103 8.37 15.27 6.45
CA LEU A 103 9.42 16.22 6.79
C LEU A 103 10.74 15.87 6.10
N THR A 104 11.18 14.62 6.21
CA THR A 104 12.47 14.17 5.63
C THR A 104 12.47 14.16 4.10
N ARG A 105 11.30 14.09 3.45
CA ARG A 105 11.16 14.12 1.98
C ARG A 105 10.91 15.52 1.41
N SER A 106 10.40 16.44 2.22
CA SER A 106 10.11 17.83 1.81
C SER A 106 11.30 18.77 1.96
N ILE A 107 12.21 18.50 2.89
CA ILE A 107 13.43 19.30 3.08
C ILE A 107 14.66 18.58 2.51
N HIS A 108 15.68 19.33 2.12
CA HIS A 108 16.99 18.78 1.76
C HIS A 108 17.66 18.17 2.99
N THR A 109 17.31 16.92 3.30
CA THR A 109 17.93 16.13 4.36
C THR A 109 19.11 15.35 3.77
N PRO A 110 20.36 15.63 4.16
CA PRO A 110 21.51 14.94 3.59
C PRO A 110 21.58 13.46 4.01
N GLY A 111 22.22 12.65 3.17
CA GLY A 111 22.56 11.26 3.49
C GLY A 111 21.38 10.28 3.36
N LYS A 112 21.42 9.23 4.19
CA LYS A 112 20.48 8.09 4.11
C LYS A 112 19.23 8.25 4.99
N THR A 113 19.12 9.33 5.74
CA THR A 113 18.05 9.55 6.73
C THR A 113 16.64 9.42 6.14
N PRO A 114 16.28 10.04 4.99
CA PRO A 114 14.93 9.89 4.42
C PRO A 114 14.61 8.45 3.98
N THR A 115 15.63 7.66 3.63
CA THR A 115 15.47 6.26 3.26
C THR A 115 15.34 5.37 4.50
N ILE A 116 16.09 5.65 5.57
CA ILE A 116 15.98 4.92 6.84
C ILE A 116 14.62 5.14 7.48
N VAL A 117 14.16 6.40 7.57
CA VAL A 117 12.84 6.75 8.10
C VAL A 117 11.74 6.08 7.29
N LEU A 118 11.80 6.17 5.96
CA LEU A 118 10.84 5.50 5.08
C LEU A 118 10.86 3.98 5.30
N ALA A 119 12.03 3.35 5.31
CA ALA A 119 12.16 1.91 5.47
C ALA A 119 11.63 1.41 6.82
N PHE A 120 11.83 2.18 7.89
CA PHE A 120 11.28 1.86 9.20
C PHE A 120 9.75 1.95 9.21
N VAL A 121 9.21 3.08 8.76
CA VAL A 121 7.75 3.34 8.76
C VAL A 121 7.02 2.37 7.83
N HIS A 122 7.48 2.23 6.58
CA HIS A 122 6.91 1.29 5.62
C HIS A 122 7.18 -0.16 6.02
N GLY A 123 8.33 -0.45 6.63
CA GLY A 123 8.67 -1.81 7.08
C GLY A 123 7.68 -2.30 8.13
N ILE A 124 7.40 -1.50 9.16
CA ILE A 124 6.42 -1.85 10.20
C ILE A 124 5.02 -1.99 9.58
N ALA A 125 4.58 -1.03 8.77
CA ALA A 125 3.27 -1.07 8.13
C ALA A 125 3.11 -2.26 7.18
N GLY A 126 4.09 -2.50 6.31
CA GLY A 126 4.12 -3.60 5.35
C GLY A 126 4.15 -4.96 6.03
N MET A 127 4.98 -5.14 7.06
CA MET A 127 4.99 -6.38 7.85
C MET A 127 3.66 -6.59 8.60
N THR A 128 3.03 -5.52 9.07
CA THR A 128 1.70 -5.59 9.68
C THR A 128 0.66 -6.07 8.67
N ILE A 129 0.60 -5.48 7.48
CA ILE A 129 -0.35 -5.87 6.41
C ILE A 129 -0.10 -7.31 5.98
N PHE A 130 1.16 -7.74 5.86
CA PHE A 130 1.50 -9.10 5.46
C PHE A 130 1.17 -10.14 6.53
N LEU A 131 1.68 -9.95 7.75
CA LEU A 131 1.62 -10.99 8.78
C LEU A 131 0.30 -11.04 9.53
N LEU A 132 -0.29 -9.89 9.87
CA LEU A 132 -1.45 -9.85 10.78
C LEU A 132 -2.67 -10.63 10.23
N PRO A 133 -3.06 -10.49 8.94
CA PRO A 133 -4.19 -11.24 8.40
C PRO A 133 -3.93 -12.76 8.36
N ILE A 134 -2.70 -13.16 8.03
CA ILE A 134 -2.29 -14.56 7.97
C ILE A 134 -2.32 -15.19 9.36
N ILE A 135 -1.67 -14.55 10.34
CA ILE A 135 -1.60 -15.03 11.72
C ILE A 135 -3.01 -15.12 12.32
N THR A 136 -3.86 -14.11 12.11
CA THR A 136 -5.22 -14.09 12.65
C THR A 136 -6.08 -15.20 12.05
N SER A 137 -5.93 -15.47 10.75
CA SER A 137 -6.60 -16.59 10.07
C SER A 137 -6.11 -17.95 10.60
N MET A 138 -4.79 -18.13 10.74
CA MET A 138 -4.19 -19.37 11.25
C MET A 138 -4.58 -19.66 12.70
N GLN A 139 -4.82 -18.63 13.50
CA GLN A 139 -5.31 -18.75 14.87
C GLN A 139 -6.82 -19.04 14.95
N GLY A 140 -7.53 -19.09 13.81
CA GLY A 140 -8.99 -19.28 13.77
C GLY A 140 -9.79 -18.07 14.24
N LYS A 141 -9.17 -16.89 14.34
CA LYS A 141 -9.81 -15.63 14.78
C LYS A 141 -10.46 -14.84 13.65
N ALA A 142 -10.13 -15.19 12.40
CA ALA A 142 -10.73 -14.66 11.18
C ALA A 142 -10.93 -15.81 10.19
N HIS A 143 -11.80 -15.62 9.20
CA HIS A 143 -12.04 -16.65 8.19
C HIS A 143 -10.77 -16.85 7.34
N PRO A 144 -10.45 -18.08 6.87
CA PRO A 144 -9.20 -18.34 6.13
C PRO A 144 -8.95 -17.45 4.92
N PHE A 145 -10.01 -16.99 4.23
CA PHE A 145 -9.86 -16.06 3.10
C PHE A 145 -9.28 -14.71 3.50
N PHE A 146 -9.35 -14.30 4.78
CA PHE A 146 -8.73 -13.07 5.26
C PHE A 146 -7.20 -13.06 5.06
N SER A 147 -6.56 -14.24 5.00
CA SER A 147 -5.14 -14.38 4.63
C SER A 147 -4.81 -13.79 3.25
N LEU A 148 -5.80 -13.66 2.35
CA LEU A 148 -5.61 -12.98 1.07
C LEU A 148 -5.21 -11.52 1.26
N VAL A 149 -5.66 -10.84 2.32
CA VAL A 149 -5.18 -9.49 2.64
C VAL A 149 -3.67 -9.51 2.90
N GLY A 150 -3.19 -10.51 3.65
CA GLY A 150 -1.76 -10.72 3.88
C GLY A 150 -0.98 -10.99 2.60
N ILE A 151 -1.51 -11.85 1.72
CA ILE A 151 -0.91 -12.14 0.42
C ILE A 151 -0.84 -10.88 -0.45
N GLY A 152 -1.88 -10.04 -0.46
CA GLY A 152 -1.85 -8.73 -1.08
C GLY A 152 -0.74 -7.83 -0.51
N GLY A 153 -0.57 -7.84 0.81
CA GLY A 153 0.54 -7.17 1.51
C GLY A 153 1.92 -7.64 1.04
N ALA A 154 2.10 -8.94 0.85
CA ALA A 154 3.35 -9.51 0.33
C ALA A 154 3.63 -9.05 -1.11
N LEU A 155 2.61 -9.05 -1.98
CA LEU A 155 2.74 -8.63 -3.38
C LEU A 155 3.22 -7.18 -3.48
N ILE A 156 2.62 -6.25 -2.73
CA ILE A 156 3.06 -4.85 -2.74
C ILE A 156 4.42 -4.66 -2.05
N GLY A 157 4.72 -5.45 -1.02
CA GLY A 157 6.03 -5.49 -0.39
C GLY A 157 7.15 -5.86 -1.36
N ILE A 158 6.91 -6.85 -2.25
CA ILE A 158 7.84 -7.21 -3.33
C ILE A 158 8.06 -6.02 -4.27
N GLY A 159 6.99 -5.34 -4.69
CA GLY A 159 7.08 -4.14 -5.52
C GLY A 159 7.92 -3.02 -4.87
N GLY A 160 7.67 -2.74 -3.59
CA GLY A 160 8.43 -1.75 -2.82
C GLY A 160 9.91 -2.11 -2.66
N LEU A 161 10.21 -3.38 -2.40
CA LEU A 161 11.57 -3.88 -2.27
C LEU A 161 12.35 -3.77 -3.58
N LEU A 162 11.73 -4.14 -4.71
CA LEU A 162 12.31 -4.01 -6.04
C LEU A 162 12.67 -2.54 -6.37
N LEU A 163 11.77 -1.61 -6.06
CA LEU A 163 12.01 -0.16 -6.24
C LEU A 163 13.13 0.36 -5.33
N SER A 164 13.28 -0.18 -4.13
CA SER A 164 14.37 0.18 -3.21
C SER A 164 15.74 -0.28 -3.75
N PHE A 165 15.82 -1.51 -4.29
CA PHE A 165 17.04 -2.01 -4.93
C PHE A 165 17.45 -1.20 -6.17
N LEU A 166 16.48 -0.71 -6.95
CA LEU A 166 16.76 0.25 -8.04
C LEU A 166 17.44 1.52 -7.51
N LYS A 167 16.88 2.13 -6.45
CA LYS A 167 17.37 3.42 -5.92
C LYS A 167 18.74 3.31 -5.23
N THR A 168 19.11 2.12 -4.76
CA THR A 168 20.41 1.88 -4.10
C THR A 168 21.53 1.51 -5.09
N GLY A 169 21.26 1.50 -6.39
CA GLY A 169 22.25 1.20 -7.43
C GLY A 169 22.63 -0.28 -7.52
N ARG A 170 21.87 -1.17 -6.85
CA ARG A 170 22.04 -2.63 -6.89
C ARG A 170 20.74 -3.30 -7.37
N PRO A 171 20.29 -3.01 -8.61
CA PRO A 171 19.02 -3.50 -9.11
C PRO A 171 19.02 -5.03 -9.24
N ILE A 172 18.04 -5.70 -8.62
CA ILE A 172 17.79 -7.14 -8.87
C ILE A 172 17.12 -7.33 -10.24
N LEU A 173 16.19 -6.44 -10.57
CA LEU A 173 15.51 -6.37 -11.86
C LEU A 173 15.71 -4.98 -12.47
N SER A 174 15.67 -4.88 -13.80
CA SER A 174 15.76 -3.60 -14.49
C SER A 174 14.55 -2.71 -14.15
N ARG A 175 14.74 -1.38 -14.22
CA ARG A 175 13.65 -0.41 -14.05
C ARG A 175 12.51 -0.67 -15.02
N GLU A 176 12.84 -1.02 -16.26
CA GLU A 176 11.86 -1.34 -17.30
C GLU A 176 11.03 -2.58 -16.92
N THR A 177 11.68 -3.65 -16.45
CA THR A 177 10.98 -4.86 -15.98
C THR A 177 10.03 -4.55 -14.83
N ILE A 178 10.45 -3.73 -13.86
CA ILE A 178 9.62 -3.36 -12.71
C ILE A 178 8.39 -2.55 -13.16
N LEU A 179 8.58 -1.54 -14.02
CA LEU A 179 7.47 -0.74 -14.54
C LEU A 179 6.52 -1.55 -15.42
N LYS A 180 7.02 -2.56 -16.15
CA LYS A 180 6.21 -3.47 -16.96
C LYS A 180 5.31 -4.39 -16.12
N VAL A 181 5.76 -4.81 -14.93
CA VAL A 181 4.99 -5.70 -14.05
C VAL A 181 4.08 -4.92 -13.09
N LEU A 182 4.38 -3.65 -12.83
CA LEU A 182 3.69 -2.82 -11.83
C LEU A 182 2.15 -2.80 -12.00
N PRO A 183 1.55 -2.57 -13.18
CA PRO A 183 0.09 -2.56 -13.32
C PRO A 183 -0.55 -3.89 -12.93
N SER A 184 0.02 -5.01 -13.37
CA SER A 184 -0.46 -6.35 -13.02
C SER A 184 -0.31 -6.64 -11.54
N LEU A 185 0.79 -6.19 -10.93
CA LEU A 185 1.03 -6.34 -9.50
C LEU A 185 0.00 -5.56 -8.67
N LEU A 186 -0.29 -4.32 -9.05
CA LEU A 186 -1.31 -3.49 -8.39
C LEU A 186 -2.71 -4.10 -8.53
N LEU A 187 -3.04 -4.65 -9.69
CA LEU A 187 -4.32 -5.33 -9.89
C LEU A 187 -4.43 -6.57 -8.99
N LEU A 188 -3.42 -7.45 -9.02
CA LEU A 188 -3.44 -8.69 -8.24
C LEU A 188 -3.51 -8.41 -6.73
N MET A 189 -2.70 -7.46 -6.25
CA MET A 189 -2.76 -6.97 -4.87
C MET A 189 -4.17 -6.50 -4.50
N THR A 190 -4.80 -5.68 -5.35
CA THR A 190 -6.14 -5.15 -5.09
C THR A 190 -7.20 -6.25 -5.07
N ILE A 191 -7.12 -7.23 -5.98
CA ILE A 191 -8.01 -8.41 -5.98
C ILE A 191 -7.86 -9.18 -4.67
N CYS A 192 -6.63 -9.42 -4.21
CA CYS A 192 -6.35 -10.07 -2.94
C CYS A 192 -6.97 -9.31 -1.77
N PHE A 193 -6.82 -7.98 -1.71
CA PHE A 193 -7.43 -7.15 -0.68
C PHE A 193 -8.96 -7.20 -0.72
N VAL A 194 -9.58 -6.95 -1.87
CA VAL A 194 -11.06 -6.94 -2.00
C VAL A 194 -11.64 -8.30 -1.63
N THR A 195 -11.05 -9.38 -2.12
CA THR A 195 -11.50 -10.75 -1.84
C THR A 195 -11.31 -11.08 -0.36
N GLY A 196 -10.16 -10.71 0.21
CA GLY A 196 -9.86 -10.94 1.61
C GLY A 196 -10.77 -10.18 2.57
N PHE A 197 -11.14 -8.93 2.27
CA PHE A 197 -12.08 -8.16 3.08
C PHE A 197 -13.54 -8.62 2.92
N LYS A 198 -13.92 -9.11 1.73
CA LYS A 198 -15.31 -9.51 1.44
C LYS A 198 -15.67 -10.89 1.97
N TYR A 199 -14.73 -11.84 1.90
CA TYR A 199 -14.97 -13.25 2.22
C TYR A 199 -14.16 -13.76 3.42
N GLY A 200 -13.34 -12.90 4.03
CA GLY A 200 -12.52 -13.16 5.21
C GLY A 200 -13.15 -12.60 6.48
#